data_AF-A0A0G0NN61-F1
#
_entry.id   AF-A0A0G0NN61-F1
#
_cell.length_a   1.000
_cell.length_b   1.000
_cell.length_c   1.000
_cell.angle_alpha   90.00
_cell.angle_beta   90.00
_cell.angle_gamma   90.00
#
_symmetry.space_group_name_H-M   'P 1'
#
loop_
_entity.id
_entity.type
_entity.pdbx_description
1 polymer ?
#
loop_
_entity_poly.entity_id
_entity_poly.type
_entity_poly.pdbx_seq_one_letter_code
_entity_poly.pdbx_strand_id
1 'polypeptide(L)' 'MNGGKQMKDTDWVFGLCKGSERLRDENGIKSHPTQKPLKLIQQVILTSSKKGDLILDPFLGSGTTATVAKALGRK' A
#
# COMPACT_ATOMS: atom_id res chain seq x y z
N MET A 1 -13.66 2.38 -0.96
CA MET A 1 -13.54 1.93 -2.37
C MET A 1 -14.39 2.86 -3.22
N ASN A 2 -13.96 3.31 -4.40
CA ASN A 2 -14.67 4.35 -5.17
C ASN A 2 -15.90 3.84 -5.96
N GLY A 3 -16.54 2.74 -5.51
CA GLY A 3 -17.76 2.22 -6.14
C GLY A 3 -17.68 1.92 -7.65
N GLY A 4 -16.50 1.56 -8.18
CA GLY A 4 -16.31 1.34 -9.62
C GLY A 4 -16.23 2.61 -10.48
N LYS A 5 -16.20 3.79 -9.86
CA LYS A 5 -16.09 5.07 -10.56
C LYS A 5 -14.61 5.41 -10.82
N GLN A 6 -14.31 5.80 -12.07
CA GLN A 6 -12.99 6.31 -12.44
C GLN A 6 -12.70 7.60 -11.66
N MET A 7 -11.54 7.66 -10.98
CA MET A 7 -11.07 8.90 -10.37
C MET A 7 -10.68 9.89 -11.47
N LYS A 8 -11.17 11.14 -11.34
CA LYS A 8 -10.94 12.20 -12.32
C LYS A 8 -9.75 13.09 -11.98
N ASP A 9 -9.44 13.25 -10.69
CA ASP A 9 -8.30 14.05 -10.23
C ASP A 9 -7.04 13.20 -10.11
N THR A 10 -5.93 13.73 -10.62
CA THR A 10 -4.58 13.14 -10.54
C THR A 10 -3.91 13.39 -9.19
N ASP A 11 -4.41 14.36 -8.42
CA ASP A 11 -3.84 14.74 -7.14
C ASP A 11 -4.35 13.84 -6.03
N TRP A 12 -3.55 12.83 -5.69
CA TRP A 12 -3.88 11.88 -4.64
C TRP A 12 -3.49 12.41 -3.26
N VAL A 13 -4.48 12.84 -2.48
CA VAL A 13 -4.28 13.29 -1.10
C VAL A 13 -4.41 12.11 -0.13
N PHE A 14 -3.31 11.70 0.49
CA PHE A 14 -3.27 10.68 1.54
C PHE A 14 -2.60 11.22 2.81
N GLY A 15 -3.01 10.68 3.96
CA GLY A 15 -2.28 10.85 5.20
C GLY A 15 -0.93 10.12 5.20
N LEU A 16 -0.03 10.53 6.10
CA LEU A 16 1.21 9.81 6.38
C LEU A 16 0.94 8.46 7.06
N CYS A 17 1.86 7.51 6.90
CA CYS A 17 1.85 6.25 7.63
C CYS A 17 2.09 6.49 9.14
N LYS A 18 1.00 6.44 9.92
CA LYS A 18 0.91 6.72 11.37
C LYS A 18 -0.02 5.71 12.06
N GLY A 19 -0.09 5.77 13.39
CA GLY A 19 -0.99 4.91 14.17
C GLY A 19 -0.63 3.43 14.08
N SER A 20 -1.64 2.56 14.09
CA SER A 20 -1.48 1.09 14.01
C SER A 20 -0.95 0.61 12.67
N GLU A 21 -1.07 1.41 11.61
CA GLU A 21 -0.44 1.09 10.31
C GLU A 21 1.09 1.14 10.42
N ARG A 22 1.63 2.05 11.24
CA ARG A 22 3.07 2.27 11.35
C ARG A 22 3.70 1.17 12.21
N LEU A 23 4.44 0.27 11.56
CA LEU A 23 5.08 -0.86 12.22
C LEU A 23 6.16 -0.38 13.20
N ARG A 24 6.16 -1.00 14.37
CA ARG A 24 7.14 -0.79 15.44
C ARG A 24 7.66 -2.14 15.92
N ASP A 25 8.93 -2.16 16.32
CA ASP A 25 9.54 -3.32 16.95
C ASP A 25 9.09 -3.48 18.42
N GLU A 26 9.62 -4.51 19.08
CA GLU A 26 9.38 -4.80 20.50
C GLU A 26 9.74 -3.65 21.45
N ASN A 27 10.65 -2.77 21.04
CA ASN A 27 11.07 -1.59 21.79
C ASN A 27 10.23 -0.34 21.46
N GLY A 28 9.22 -0.47 20.60
CA GLY A 28 8.37 0.62 20.15
C GLY A 28 9.03 1.55 19.12
N ILE A 29 10.19 1.19 18.59
CA ILE A 29 10.94 1.96 17.59
C ILE A 29 10.37 1.63 16.20
N LYS A 30 10.39 2.60 15.29
CA LYS A 30 9.89 2.42 13.92
C LYS A 30 10.69 1.30 13.23
N SER A 31 10.02 0.22 12.83
CA SER A 31 10.71 -0.93 12.21
C SER A 31 11.31 -0.62 10.84
N HIS A 32 10.76 0.37 10.12
CA HIS A 32 11.30 0.83 8.84
C HIS A 32 11.24 2.37 8.74
N PRO A 33 12.32 3.04 8.31
CA PRO A 33 12.37 4.50 8.28
C PRO A 33 11.37 5.08 7.27
N THR A 34 11.20 4.42 6.12
CA THR A 34 10.47 4.93 4.95
C THR A 34 9.24 4.10 4.56
N GLN A 35 8.58 3.48 5.54
CA GLN A 35 7.31 2.75 5.33
C GLN A 35 6.29 3.62 4.58
N LYS A 36 5.76 3.09 3.48
CA LYS A 36 4.78 3.77 2.63
C LYS A 36 3.36 3.56 3.15
N PRO A 37 2.45 4.55 3.00
CA PRO A 37 1.05 4.39 3.37
C PRO A 37 0.34 3.27 2.61
N LEU A 38 -0.44 2.42 3.29
CA LEU A 38 -1.22 1.34 2.66
C LEU A 38 -2.16 1.89 1.57
N LYS A 39 -2.75 3.07 1.82
CA LYS A 39 -3.73 3.67 0.91
C LYS A 39 -3.14 4.04 -0.45
N LEU A 40 -1.90 4.53 -0.44
CA LEU A 40 -1.15 4.87 -1.66
C LEU A 40 -0.95 3.61 -2.52
N ILE A 41 -0.41 2.56 -1.91
CA ILE A 41 -0.14 1.30 -2.60
C ILE A 41 -1.43 0.63 -3.10
N GLN A 42 -2.51 0.70 -2.31
CA GLN A 42 -3.83 0.19 -2.72
C GLN A 42 -4.31 0.85 -4.00
N GLN A 43 -4.18 2.18 -4.12
CA GLN A 43 -4.58 2.89 -5.32
C GLN A 43 -3.79 2.42 -6.54
N VAL A 44 -2.46 2.41 -6.44
CA VAL A 44 -1.58 1.95 -7.53
C VAL A 44 -1.96 0.55 -8.02
N ILE A 45 -2.14 -0.42 -7.10
CA ILE A 45 -2.47 -1.80 -7.49
C ILE A 45 -3.86 -1.87 -8.15
N LEU A 46 -4.86 -1.15 -7.63
CA LEU A 46 -6.21 -1.17 -8.20
C LEU A 46 -6.28 -0.53 -9.58
N THR A 47 -5.51 0.53 -9.83
CA THR A 47 -5.52 1.24 -11.11
C THR A 47 -4.69 0.54 -12.19
N SER A 48 -3.69 -0.26 -11.80
CA SER A 48 -2.67 -0.77 -12.72
C SER A 48 -2.58 -2.30 -12.79
N SER A 49 -3.51 -3.04 -12.17
CA SER A 49 -3.52 -4.51 -12.23
C SER A 49 -4.93 -5.09 -12.08
N LYS A 50 -5.10 -6.35 -12.46
CA LYS A 50 -6.29 -7.18 -12.25
C LYS A 50 -6.03 -8.21 -11.15
N LYS A 51 -7.11 -8.82 -10.64
CA LYS A 51 -7.02 -9.91 -9.68
C LYS A 51 -6.25 -11.07 -10.31
N GLY A 52 -5.29 -11.64 -9.57
CA GLY A 52 -4.44 -12.73 -10.02
C GLY A 52 -3.13 -12.30 -10.69
N ASP A 53 -2.98 -11.02 -11.05
CA ASP A 53 -1.73 -10.50 -11.62
C ASP A 53 -0.57 -10.59 -10.61
N LEU A 54 0.65 -10.70 -11.15
CA LEU A 54 1.90 -10.69 -10.39
C LEU A 54 2.37 -9.26 -10.15
N ILE A 55 2.66 -8.92 -8.89
CA ILE A 55 3.23 -7.63 -8.50
C ILE A 55 4.67 -7.83 -8.06
N LEU A 56 5.60 -7.17 -8.75
CA LEU A 56 7.01 -7.14 -8.37
C LEU A 56 7.34 -5.85 -7.63
N ASP A 57 7.92 -5.98 -6.44
CA ASP A 57 8.51 -4.86 -5.69
C ASP A 57 9.97 -5.20 -5.32
N PRO A 58 10.98 -4.66 -6.02
CA PRO A 58 12.37 -4.93 -5.74
C PRO A 58 12.91 -4.22 -4.48
N PHE A 59 12.09 -3.38 -3.84
CA PHE A 59 12.44 -2.59 -2.66
C PHE A 59 11.43 -2.81 -1.53
N LEU A 60 11.10 -4.07 -1.26
CA LEU A 60 9.99 -4.49 -0.41
C LEU A 60 9.91 -3.76 0.95
N GLY A 61 11.04 -3.43 1.57
CA GLY A 61 11.11 -2.64 2.81
C GLY A 61 10.25 -3.22 3.92
N SER A 62 9.27 -2.46 4.40
CA SER A 62 8.29 -2.89 5.42
C SER A 62 7.22 -3.88 4.93
N GLY A 63 7.26 -4.32 3.66
CA GLY A 63 6.30 -5.28 3.10
C GLY A 63 4.94 -4.68 2.75
N THR A 64 4.83 -3.35 2.62
CA THR A 64 3.55 -2.66 2.32
C THR A 64 2.94 -3.19 1.01
N THR A 65 3.75 -3.34 -0.05
CA THR A 65 3.30 -3.84 -1.35
C THR A 65 2.76 -5.26 -1.29
N ALA A 66 3.52 -6.19 -0.70
CA ALA A 66 3.07 -7.58 -0.53
C ALA A 66 1.78 -7.68 0.30
N THR A 67 1.67 -6.90 1.37
CA THR A 67 0.48 -6.88 2.25
C THR A 67 -0.77 -6.46 1.47
N VAL A 68 -0.68 -5.36 0.72
CA VAL A 68 -1.81 -4.84 -0.06
C VAL A 68 -2.12 -5.72 -1.27
N ALA A 69 -1.10 -6.22 -1.97
CA ALA A 69 -1.27 -7.14 -3.10
C ALA A 69 -2.04 -8.39 -2.68
N LYS A 70 -1.62 -9.04 -1.58
CA LYS A 70 -2.30 -10.21 -1.02
C LYS A 70 -3.76 -9.89 -0.65
N ALA A 71 -4.01 -8.77 0.04
CA ALA A 71 -5.35 -8.37 0.43
C ALA A 71 -6.29 -8.10 -0.77
N LEU A 72 -5.74 -7.64 -1.91
CA LEU A 72 -6.48 -7.40 -3.14
C LEU A 72 -6.49 -8.61 -4.09
N GLY A 73 -5.93 -9.75 -3.69
CA GLY A 73 -5.88 -10.98 -4.49
C GLY A 73 -4.93 -10.91 -5.69
N ARG A 74 -3.78 -10.25 -5.54
CA ARG A 74 -2.62 -10.32 -6.45
C ARG A 74 -1.56 -11.27 -5.88
N LYS A 75 -0.64 -11.72 -6.73
CA LYS A 75 0.52 -12.54 -6.35
C LYS A 75 1.74 -11.67 -6.11
#